data_AF-A0A257N749-F1
#
_entry.id   AF-A0A257N749-F1
#
_cell.length_a   1.000
_cell.length_b   1.000
_cell.length_c   1.000
_cell.angle_alpha   90.00
_cell.angle_beta   90.00
_cell.angle_gamma   90.00
#
_symmetry.space_group_name_H-M   'P 1'
#
loop_
_entity.id
_entity.type
_entity.pdbx_description
1 polymer ?
#
loop_
_entity_poly.entity_id
_entity_poly.type
_entity_poly.pdbx_seq_one_letter_code
_entity_poly.pdbx_strand_id
1 'polypeptide(L)'
;MQLPVLNDAPASKGGCSASSCGTTDNQMDSLPDSIREKVQNHPCYSEDAHHYFARMHVAVAPACNIQCHYCNRKYDCSNESRPGVVSEVLTPDQAVKKTMAVAANIPQMTVLGIAGPGDPLANPERTFETFRRLSEEAPDIKLCVSTNGLALPDSVEELSKHNIDHVTITINCVDPEIGAKIYPWIFWNNKRIKGVKGAKILIEQQQKGLEMLIAKGILVKVNSVMIPGVNDQHLAEVSKVVKSKGAFLHNVMPLIAEAEHGTFYGVMGQRGPTPDELQDLQDACSGDMNMMRHCRQCRADAVGLLGEDRGDEFTLDKIEDMEIDYQAAMEKRKVIHQAIQAEMDSKRLEKAEKAQQHKQEPKLTTRPVLMAVATSGQGVINMHFGHAKEFLIYEASPDGVRFISHRKADQYCGGDTT
;
A
#
# COMPACT_ATOMS: atom_id res chain seq x y z
N MET A 1 -24.03 -29.30 -16.03
CA MET A 1 -24.25 -27.86 -16.26
C MET A 1 -22.97 -27.32 -16.88
N GLN A 2 -22.93 -27.15 -18.21
CA GLN A 2 -21.79 -26.49 -18.87
C GLN A 2 -21.91 -25.00 -18.57
N LEU A 3 -21.01 -24.49 -17.73
CA LEU A 3 -20.92 -23.06 -17.46
C LEU A 3 -20.50 -22.34 -18.76
N PRO A 4 -21.19 -21.27 -19.17
CA PRO A 4 -20.83 -20.54 -20.37
C PRO A 4 -19.45 -19.91 -20.18
N VAL A 5 -18.54 -20.23 -21.11
CA VAL A 5 -17.18 -19.72 -21.14
C VAL A 5 -17.23 -18.29 -21.68
N LEU A 6 -17.03 -17.31 -20.81
CA LEU A 6 -16.73 -15.94 -21.21
C LEU A 6 -15.23 -15.91 -21.63
N ASN A 7 -14.96 -15.43 -22.83
CA ASN A 7 -13.67 -15.34 -23.54
C ASN A 7 -13.20 -16.61 -24.29
N ASP A 8 -13.62 -16.72 -25.56
CA ASP A 8 -13.11 -17.66 -26.58
C ASP A 8 -11.88 -17.12 -27.35
N ALA A 9 -11.38 -15.92 -27.01
CA ALA A 9 -10.20 -15.38 -27.66
C ALA A 9 -8.92 -15.96 -27.02
N PRO A 10 -8.01 -16.62 -27.78
CA PRO A 10 -6.71 -16.99 -27.26
C PRO A 10 -5.93 -15.72 -26.94
N ALA A 11 -5.47 -15.59 -25.70
CA ALA A 11 -4.55 -14.53 -25.30
C ALA A 11 -3.32 -14.54 -26.23
N SER A 12 -2.99 -13.38 -26.80
CA SER A 12 -1.82 -13.23 -27.67
C SER A 12 -0.56 -13.65 -26.91
N LYS A 13 0.25 -14.53 -27.52
CA LYS A 13 1.55 -14.95 -27.00
C LYS A 13 2.53 -13.78 -26.96
N GLY A 14 2.45 -12.94 -25.93
CA GLY A 14 3.58 -12.17 -25.45
C GLY A 14 4.49 -13.11 -24.66
N GLY A 15 5.79 -13.13 -24.95
CA GLY A 15 6.73 -13.99 -24.26
C GLY A 15 6.84 -13.64 -22.78
N CYS A 16 6.07 -14.33 -21.93
CA CYS A 16 6.16 -14.22 -20.49
C CYS A 16 7.38 -15.00 -20.00
N SER A 17 8.46 -14.30 -19.67
CA SER A 17 9.36 -14.73 -18.61
C SER A 17 8.58 -14.78 -17.29
N ALA A 18 8.87 -15.76 -16.44
CA ALA A 18 8.13 -16.08 -15.21
C ALA A 18 8.28 -15.04 -14.08
N SER A 19 7.95 -13.77 -14.33
CA SER A 19 7.92 -12.70 -13.32
C SER A 19 6.48 -12.49 -12.83
N SER A 20 6.16 -13.13 -11.71
CA SER A 20 4.89 -13.01 -10.98
C SER A 20 4.89 -11.80 -10.03
N CYS A 21 3.68 -11.31 -9.69
CA CYS A 21 3.35 -10.07 -9.00
C CYS A 21 3.84 -9.96 -7.54
N GLY A 22 4.16 -8.73 -7.09
CA GLY A 22 4.71 -8.49 -5.75
C GLY A 22 6.10 -9.11 -5.59
N THR A 23 6.75 -8.87 -4.45
CA THR A 23 7.87 -9.74 -4.08
C THR A 23 7.27 -11.08 -3.65
N THR A 24 6.99 -11.97 -4.61
CA THR A 24 6.60 -13.36 -4.34
C THR A 24 7.64 -14.06 -3.45
N ASP A 25 7.29 -15.18 -2.81
CA ASP A 25 8.27 -15.98 -2.04
C ASP A 25 9.55 -16.26 -2.83
N ASN A 26 9.44 -16.59 -4.12
CA ASN A 26 10.60 -16.79 -5.01
C ASN A 26 11.46 -15.52 -5.20
N GLN A 27 10.84 -14.33 -5.17
CA GLN A 27 11.56 -13.06 -5.20
C GLN A 27 12.09 -12.68 -3.81
N MET A 28 11.37 -12.96 -2.72
CA MET A 28 11.85 -12.75 -1.35
C MET A 28 13.07 -13.63 -1.07
N ASP A 29 13.09 -14.85 -1.62
CA ASP A 29 14.19 -15.80 -1.51
C ASP A 29 15.46 -15.38 -2.27
N SER A 30 15.32 -14.51 -3.26
CA SER A 30 16.46 -13.95 -4.01
C SER A 30 16.94 -12.59 -3.47
N LEU A 31 16.23 -12.01 -2.50
CA LEU A 31 16.68 -10.79 -1.83
C LEU A 31 17.80 -11.10 -0.83
N PRO A 32 18.79 -10.20 -0.68
CA PRO A 32 19.75 -10.24 0.42
C PRO A 32 19.03 -10.28 1.77
N ASP A 33 19.59 -11.00 2.73
CA ASP A 33 19.00 -11.18 4.07
C ASP A 33 18.66 -9.85 4.75
N SER A 34 19.51 -8.84 4.58
CA SER A 34 19.30 -7.48 5.10
C SER A 34 18.07 -6.77 4.56
N ILE A 35 17.63 -7.08 3.33
CA ILE A 35 16.39 -6.55 2.75
C ILE A 35 15.20 -7.42 3.20
N ARG A 36 15.39 -8.74 3.28
CA ARG A 36 14.35 -9.68 3.70
C ARG A 36 13.84 -9.36 5.11
N GLU A 37 14.74 -9.12 6.06
CA GLU A 37 14.39 -8.74 7.44
C GLU A 37 13.55 -7.47 7.52
N LYS A 38 13.80 -6.50 6.64
CA LYS A 38 13.02 -5.25 6.56
C LYS A 38 11.59 -5.51 6.10
N VAL A 39 11.42 -6.34 5.08
CA VAL A 39 10.15 -6.55 4.35
C VAL A 39 9.25 -7.61 5.01
N GLN A 40 9.80 -8.67 5.59
CA GLN A 40 9.05 -9.89 5.95
C GLN A 40 7.93 -9.69 6.99
N ASN A 41 8.04 -8.67 7.84
CA ASN A 41 7.04 -8.36 8.86
C ASN A 41 6.22 -7.11 8.50
N HIS A 42 6.38 -6.57 7.29
CA HIS A 42 5.73 -5.34 6.87
C HIS A 42 4.48 -5.63 6.01
N PRO A 43 3.25 -5.33 6.47
CA PRO A 43 2.00 -5.69 5.78
C PRO A 43 1.88 -5.14 4.35
N CYS A 44 2.44 -3.96 4.06
CA CYS A 44 2.41 -3.40 2.71
C CYS A 44 3.45 -3.99 1.74
N TYR A 45 4.55 -4.56 2.23
CA TYR A 45 5.70 -4.94 1.40
C TYR A 45 5.81 -6.46 1.19
N SER A 46 5.19 -7.26 2.06
CA SER A 46 5.08 -8.71 1.92
C SER A 46 3.63 -9.14 1.80
N GLU A 47 3.36 -10.04 0.85
CA GLU A 47 2.03 -10.64 0.66
C GLU A 47 1.68 -11.60 1.80
N ASP A 48 2.61 -12.30 2.43
CA ASP A 48 2.25 -13.14 3.59
C ASP A 48 1.98 -12.29 4.83
N ALA A 49 2.82 -11.27 5.06
CA ALA A 49 2.82 -10.48 6.29
C ALA A 49 1.48 -9.81 6.56
N HIS A 50 0.72 -9.44 5.53
CA HIS A 50 -0.54 -8.73 5.72
C HIS A 50 -1.64 -9.55 6.41
N HIS A 51 -1.51 -10.88 6.44
CA HIS A 51 -2.43 -11.76 7.13
C HIS A 51 -2.15 -11.90 8.63
N TYR A 52 -0.91 -11.61 9.06
CA TYR A 52 -0.48 -11.86 10.45
C TYR A 52 -0.10 -10.60 11.21
N PHE A 53 0.42 -9.59 10.50
CA PHE A 53 0.95 -8.38 11.09
C PHE A 53 0.04 -7.19 10.86
N ALA A 54 -0.13 -6.41 11.91
CA ALA A 54 -0.96 -5.21 11.92
C ALA A 54 -0.13 -3.96 11.67
N ARG A 55 -0.80 -2.92 11.22
CA ARG A 55 -0.24 -1.59 11.01
C ARG A 55 -1.08 -0.53 11.70
N MET A 56 -0.45 0.57 12.00
CA MET A 56 -1.11 1.76 12.52
C MET A 56 -0.69 2.98 11.71
N HIS A 57 -1.62 3.90 11.46
CA HIS A 57 -1.29 5.23 11.00
C HIS A 57 -1.63 6.29 12.06
N VAL A 58 -0.84 7.36 12.11
CA VAL A 58 -1.11 8.54 12.95
C VAL A 58 -1.26 9.80 12.09
N ALA A 59 -2.36 10.52 12.31
CA ALA A 59 -2.75 11.69 11.55
C ALA A 59 -2.11 12.98 12.11
N VAL A 60 -0.78 13.11 12.01
CA VAL A 60 -0.05 14.27 12.57
C VAL A 60 0.28 15.37 11.56
N ALA A 61 -0.01 15.14 10.27
CA ALA A 61 0.47 15.99 9.17
C ALA A 61 -0.66 16.70 8.42
N PRO A 62 -1.30 17.76 8.96
CA PRO A 62 -2.49 18.37 8.35
C PRO A 62 -2.21 19.19 7.07
N ALA A 63 -1.04 19.83 6.94
CA ALA A 63 -0.74 20.63 5.76
C ALA A 63 -0.27 19.77 4.58
N CYS A 64 -0.40 20.27 3.34
CA CYS A 64 0.28 19.66 2.19
C CYS A 64 0.72 20.76 1.21
N ASN A 65 1.85 20.54 0.56
CA ASN A 65 2.55 21.48 -0.31
C ASN A 65 2.23 21.31 -1.81
N ILE A 66 1.33 20.39 -2.20
CA ILE A 66 0.81 20.27 -3.57
C ILE A 66 -0.71 20.19 -3.58
N GLN A 67 -1.35 20.47 -4.70
CA GLN A 67 -2.75 20.09 -4.91
C GLN A 67 -2.82 19.11 -6.06
N CYS A 68 -3.53 18.00 -5.85
CA CYS A 68 -3.89 17.03 -6.90
C CYS A 68 -5.34 17.24 -7.33
N HIS A 69 -5.67 17.00 -8.60
CA HIS A 69 -7.05 17.07 -9.08
C HIS A 69 -7.97 15.98 -8.52
N TYR A 70 -7.42 14.88 -8.01
CA TYR A 70 -8.15 13.80 -7.34
C TYR A 70 -8.18 13.93 -5.80
N CYS A 71 -7.79 15.09 -5.25
CA CYS A 71 -7.76 15.34 -3.81
C CYS A 71 -8.71 16.48 -3.42
N ASN A 72 -9.32 16.35 -2.24
CA ASN A 72 -10.08 17.41 -1.58
C ASN A 72 -9.52 17.58 -0.16
N ARG A 73 -9.07 18.80 0.17
CA ARG A 73 -8.37 19.10 1.44
C ARG A 73 -9.23 18.99 2.69
N LYS A 74 -10.54 18.80 2.54
CA LYS A 74 -11.44 18.48 3.65
C LYS A 74 -11.24 17.05 4.16
N TYR A 75 -10.63 16.19 3.36
CA TYR A 75 -10.42 14.77 3.63
C TYR A 75 -8.93 14.46 3.70
N ASP A 76 -8.63 13.27 4.23
CA ASP A 76 -7.30 12.68 4.24
C ASP A 76 -6.73 12.55 2.83
N CYS A 77 -5.40 12.48 2.76
CA CYS A 77 -4.67 12.43 1.50
C CYS A 77 -5.08 11.22 0.65
N SER A 78 -5.65 11.49 -0.54
CA SER A 78 -6.05 10.45 -1.50
C SER A 78 -4.88 9.60 -2.05
N ASN A 79 -3.62 9.97 -1.77
CA ASN A 79 -2.44 9.22 -2.19
C ASN A 79 -2.21 7.95 -1.36
N GLU A 80 -2.68 7.91 -0.12
CA GLU A 80 -2.51 6.76 0.77
C GLU A 80 -3.84 6.28 1.36
N SER A 81 -4.84 7.16 1.44
CA SER A 81 -6.19 6.86 1.93
C SER A 81 -7.24 6.89 0.83
N ARG A 82 -8.34 6.16 1.05
CA ARG A 82 -9.55 6.33 0.23
C ARG A 82 -10.06 7.79 0.38
N PRO A 83 -10.55 8.42 -0.70
CA PRO A 83 -11.19 9.72 -0.64
C PRO A 83 -12.41 9.76 0.31
N GLY A 84 -12.69 10.93 0.88
CA GLY A 84 -13.86 11.12 1.75
C GLY A 84 -13.68 10.71 3.21
N VAL A 85 -12.49 10.26 3.61
CA VAL A 85 -12.16 9.94 5.01
C VAL A 85 -11.67 11.20 5.71
N VAL A 86 -12.06 11.38 6.97
CA VAL A 86 -11.55 12.43 7.84
C VAL A 86 -10.93 11.77 9.05
N SER A 87 -9.65 12.01 9.29
CA SER A 87 -8.97 11.62 10.52
C SER A 87 -8.97 12.75 11.56
N GLU A 88 -9.01 12.38 12.83
CA GLU A 88 -8.74 13.31 13.93
C GLU A 88 -7.24 13.69 13.93
N VAL A 89 -6.94 14.99 13.80
CA VAL A 89 -5.55 15.48 13.75
C VAL A 89 -4.92 15.42 15.12
N LEU A 90 -3.82 14.67 15.24
CA LEU A 90 -3.12 14.43 16.51
C LEU A 90 -1.91 15.35 16.66
N THR A 91 -1.64 15.83 17.87
CA THR A 91 -0.31 16.36 18.24
C THR A 91 0.71 15.21 18.31
N PRO A 92 2.03 15.50 18.24
CA PRO A 92 3.07 14.48 18.43
C PRO A 92 2.87 13.70 19.74
N ASP A 93 2.54 14.38 20.84
CA ASP A 93 2.30 13.75 22.14
C ASP A 93 1.12 12.78 22.12
N GLN A 94 0.01 13.19 21.51
CA GLN A 94 -1.17 12.35 21.34
C GLN A 94 -0.88 11.14 20.43
N ALA A 95 -0.12 11.35 19.36
CA ALA A 95 0.26 10.28 18.43
C ALA A 95 1.14 9.23 19.13
N VAL A 96 2.11 9.66 19.93
CA VAL A 96 2.95 8.76 20.73
C VAL A 96 2.09 7.99 21.74
N LYS A 97 1.28 8.69 22.55
CA LYS A 97 0.38 8.04 23.53
C LYS A 97 -0.54 7.01 22.88
N LYS A 98 -1.17 7.36 21.75
CA LYS A 98 -2.04 6.47 20.98
C LYS A 98 -1.26 5.25 20.47
N THR A 99 -0.05 5.45 19.97
CA THR A 99 0.81 4.36 19.49
C THR A 99 1.11 3.36 20.60
N MET A 100 1.47 3.85 21.79
CA MET A 100 1.77 2.97 22.93
C MET A 100 0.55 2.16 23.37
N ALA A 101 -0.64 2.79 23.39
CA ALA A 101 -1.90 2.12 23.70
C ALA A 101 -2.25 1.02 22.70
N VAL A 102 -2.13 1.33 21.40
CA VAL A 102 -2.40 0.36 20.34
C VAL A 102 -1.37 -0.77 20.37
N ALA A 103 -0.08 -0.45 20.49
CA ALA A 103 1.00 -1.44 20.56
C ALA A 103 0.78 -2.44 21.70
N ALA A 104 0.29 -1.97 22.85
CA ALA A 104 0.02 -2.80 24.01
C ALA A 104 -1.18 -3.74 23.83
N ASN A 105 -2.21 -3.30 23.12
CA ASN A 105 -3.46 -4.05 22.93
C ASN A 105 -3.50 -4.88 21.63
N ILE A 106 -2.67 -4.55 20.65
CA ILE A 106 -2.54 -5.26 19.38
C ILE A 106 -1.12 -5.79 19.24
N PRO A 107 -0.82 -6.97 19.80
CA PRO A 107 0.53 -7.50 19.77
C PRO A 107 1.07 -7.74 18.36
N GLN A 108 0.20 -7.96 17.38
CA GLN A 108 0.56 -8.15 15.97
C GLN A 108 1.08 -6.87 15.28
N MET A 109 0.93 -5.69 15.90
CA MET A 109 1.32 -4.44 15.25
C MET A 109 2.84 -4.37 15.08
N THR A 110 3.34 -4.25 13.86
CA THR A 110 4.79 -4.18 13.57
C THR A 110 5.21 -2.86 12.93
N VAL A 111 4.27 -2.13 12.35
CA VAL A 111 4.54 -0.93 11.54
C VAL A 111 3.67 0.22 12.02
N LEU A 112 4.30 1.38 12.19
CA LEU A 112 3.62 2.66 12.29
C LEU A 112 3.97 3.54 11.10
N GLY A 113 2.94 4.12 10.48
CA GLY A 113 3.08 5.05 9.36
C GLY A 113 2.55 6.45 9.65
N ILE A 114 3.20 7.47 9.07
CA ILE A 114 2.62 8.80 8.93
C ILE A 114 2.22 9.00 7.47
N ALA A 115 0.92 9.13 7.22
CA ALA A 115 0.33 9.11 5.87
C ALA A 115 -0.59 10.31 5.56
N GLY A 116 -0.81 11.21 6.52
CA GLY A 116 -1.72 12.34 6.31
C GLY A 116 -2.13 13.06 7.61
N PRO A 117 -3.21 13.86 7.57
CA PRO A 117 -4.18 14.04 6.47
C PRO A 117 -3.66 14.75 5.20
N GLY A 118 -2.55 15.46 5.29
CA GLY A 118 -1.85 16.13 4.19
C GLY A 118 -0.59 15.37 3.75
N ASP A 119 0.55 16.07 3.68
CA ASP A 119 1.85 15.49 3.32
C ASP A 119 2.77 15.58 4.54
N PRO A 120 3.30 14.45 5.04
CA PRO A 120 4.17 14.44 6.22
C PRO A 120 5.37 15.37 6.12
N LEU A 121 5.99 15.47 4.94
CA LEU A 121 7.18 16.29 4.73
C LEU A 121 6.86 17.78 4.48
N ALA A 122 5.58 18.11 4.28
CA ALA A 122 5.08 19.48 4.40
C ALA A 122 4.83 19.90 5.87
N ASN A 123 4.91 18.96 6.83
CA ASN A 123 4.77 19.19 8.27
C ASN A 123 6.00 18.65 9.02
N PRO A 124 7.23 19.06 8.65
CA PRO A 124 8.46 18.40 9.10
C PRO A 124 8.59 18.39 10.63
N GLU A 125 8.25 19.48 11.31
CA GLU A 125 8.35 19.58 12.77
C GLU A 125 7.49 18.52 13.49
N ARG A 126 6.21 18.40 13.14
CA ARG A 126 5.29 17.42 13.77
C ARG A 126 5.68 15.99 13.40
N THR A 127 6.01 15.76 12.14
CA THR A 127 6.38 14.43 11.61
C THR A 127 7.65 13.91 12.27
N PHE A 128 8.73 14.71 12.30
CA PHE A 128 10.00 14.28 12.86
C PHE A 128 10.01 14.23 14.38
N GLU A 129 9.30 15.12 15.07
CA GLU A 129 9.15 14.99 16.53
C GLU A 129 8.45 13.69 16.91
N THR A 130 7.40 13.31 16.17
CA THR A 130 6.70 12.03 16.38
C THR A 130 7.65 10.85 16.14
N PHE A 131 8.43 10.85 15.04
CA PHE A 131 9.38 9.78 14.75
C PHE A 131 10.53 9.69 15.75
N ARG A 132 11.06 10.84 16.20
CA ARG A 132 12.12 10.89 17.20
C ARG A 132 11.67 10.21 18.49
N ARG A 133 10.51 10.61 19.01
CA ARG A 133 9.94 10.03 20.23
C ARG A 133 9.62 8.55 20.10
N LEU A 134 9.02 8.13 18.98
CA LEU A 134 8.72 6.71 18.76
C LEU A 134 9.98 5.85 18.60
N SER A 135 11.05 6.39 18.02
CA SER A 135 12.33 5.68 17.94
C SER A 135 12.95 5.46 19.33
N GLU A 136 12.69 6.36 20.28
CA GLU A 136 13.15 6.25 21.68
C GLU A 136 12.23 5.36 22.53
N GLU A 137 10.91 5.55 22.42
CA GLU A 137 9.91 4.92 23.30
C GLU A 137 9.43 3.54 22.80
N ALA A 138 9.48 3.28 21.48
CA ALA A 138 9.00 2.04 20.86
C ALA A 138 9.92 1.52 19.74
N PRO A 139 11.19 1.17 20.04
CA PRO A 139 12.19 0.80 19.04
C PRO A 139 11.91 -0.52 18.30
N ASP A 140 10.99 -1.37 18.80
CA ASP A 140 10.56 -2.60 18.11
C ASP A 140 9.65 -2.33 16.91
N ILE A 141 9.05 -1.12 16.84
CA ILE A 141 8.12 -0.74 15.79
C ILE A 141 8.89 -0.14 14.63
N LYS A 142 8.66 -0.68 13.43
CA LYS A 142 9.19 -0.12 12.18
C LYS A 142 8.40 1.12 11.81
N LEU A 143 9.11 2.20 11.50
CA LEU A 143 8.50 3.45 11.09
C LEU A 143 8.42 3.55 9.55
N CYS A 144 7.35 4.12 9.03
CA CYS A 144 7.21 4.43 7.62
C CYS A 144 6.55 5.80 7.38
N VAL A 145 6.78 6.36 6.20
CA VAL A 145 6.19 7.63 5.79
C VAL A 145 5.72 7.56 4.35
N SER A 146 4.56 8.13 4.05
CA SER A 146 4.08 8.32 2.68
C SER A 146 4.14 9.80 2.32
N THR A 147 4.76 10.14 1.19
CA THR A 147 4.93 11.53 0.75
C THR A 147 4.64 11.70 -0.74
N ASN A 148 4.26 12.90 -1.13
CA ASN A 148 4.24 13.31 -2.53
C ASN A 148 5.64 13.58 -3.11
N GLY A 149 6.69 13.66 -2.28
CA GLY A 149 8.08 13.75 -2.72
C GLY A 149 8.63 15.16 -2.99
N LEU A 150 7.82 16.22 -2.93
CA LEU A 150 8.29 17.59 -3.22
C LEU A 150 9.39 18.06 -2.25
N ALA A 151 9.19 17.84 -0.95
CA ALA A 151 10.11 18.21 0.12
C ALA A 151 11.03 17.06 0.54
N LEU A 152 11.03 15.95 -0.20
CA LEU A 152 11.76 14.75 0.15
C LEU A 152 13.29 14.96 0.13
N PRO A 153 13.90 15.60 -0.88
CA PRO A 153 15.36 15.80 -0.89
C PRO A 153 15.91 16.50 0.35
N ASP A 154 15.16 17.44 0.93
CA ASP A 154 15.57 18.19 2.12
C ASP A 154 15.38 17.36 3.42
N SER A 155 14.61 16.27 3.33
CA SER A 155 14.18 15.44 4.46
C SER A 155 14.92 14.11 4.55
N VAL A 156 15.58 13.64 3.50
CA VAL A 156 16.20 12.29 3.46
C VAL A 156 17.23 12.10 4.58
N GLU A 157 18.07 13.09 4.84
CA GLU A 157 19.08 12.98 5.89
C GLU A 157 18.43 12.81 7.27
N GLU A 158 17.36 13.55 7.55
CA GLU A 158 16.62 13.41 8.81
C GLU A 158 15.90 12.06 8.89
N LEU A 159 15.23 11.63 7.81
CA LEU A 159 14.57 10.32 7.74
C LEU A 159 15.55 9.17 8.04
N SER A 160 16.80 9.27 7.56
CA SER A 160 17.82 8.23 7.77
C SER A 160 18.34 8.11 9.21
N LYS A 161 18.01 9.06 10.10
CA LYS A 161 18.39 9.01 11.52
C LYS A 161 17.42 8.21 12.38
N HIS A 162 16.20 8.02 11.90
CA HIS A 162 15.12 7.32 12.60
C HIS A 162 15.03 5.87 12.11
N ASN A 163 14.29 5.01 12.83
CA ASN A 163 14.08 3.61 12.43
C ASN A 163 13.11 3.47 11.23
N ILE A 164 13.37 4.22 10.16
CA ILE A 164 12.54 4.32 8.96
C ILE A 164 13.17 3.44 7.87
N ASP A 165 12.63 2.24 7.73
CA ASP A 165 13.06 1.29 6.70
C ASP A 165 12.35 1.49 5.36
N HIS A 166 11.17 2.12 5.37
CA HIS A 166 10.27 2.15 4.24
C HIS A 166 9.70 3.55 4.01
N VAL A 167 9.87 4.06 2.79
CA VAL A 167 9.27 5.32 2.35
C VAL A 167 8.38 5.05 1.14
N THR A 168 7.16 5.57 1.18
CA THR A 168 6.26 5.57 0.03
C THR A 168 6.32 6.93 -0.66
N ILE A 169 6.59 6.97 -1.96
CA ILE A 169 6.54 8.19 -2.78
C ILE A 169 5.40 8.06 -3.79
N THR A 170 4.53 9.06 -3.89
CA THR A 170 3.51 9.10 -4.95
C THR A 170 4.07 9.76 -6.20
N ILE A 171 4.24 9.02 -7.30
CA ILE A 171 4.81 9.50 -8.57
C ILE A 171 3.85 9.16 -9.72
N ASN A 172 2.92 10.06 -10.04
CA ASN A 172 1.92 9.79 -11.09
C ASN A 172 2.41 9.99 -12.53
N CYS A 173 3.55 10.64 -12.73
CA CYS A 173 4.07 11.01 -14.06
C CYS A 173 5.57 11.30 -14.02
N VAL A 174 6.22 11.17 -15.18
CA VAL A 174 7.60 11.65 -15.43
C VAL A 174 7.66 12.67 -16.57
N ASP A 175 6.55 12.89 -17.29
CA ASP A 175 6.37 13.97 -18.25
C ASP A 175 5.69 15.18 -17.58
N PRO A 176 6.31 16.38 -17.58
CA PRO A 176 5.72 17.61 -17.06
C PRO A 176 4.38 18.02 -17.71
N GLU A 177 4.14 17.70 -18.98
CA GLU A 177 2.88 18.03 -19.67
C GLU A 177 1.71 17.20 -19.12
N ILE A 178 1.96 15.92 -18.84
CA ILE A 178 1.01 15.04 -18.15
C ILE A 178 0.84 15.52 -16.71
N GLY A 179 1.94 15.83 -16.01
CA GLY A 179 1.88 16.33 -14.63
C GLY A 179 1.07 17.62 -14.48
N ALA A 180 1.11 18.52 -15.47
CA ALA A 180 0.31 19.75 -15.47
C ALA A 180 -1.21 19.49 -15.51
N LYS A 181 -1.63 18.33 -16.07
CA LYS A 181 -3.04 17.90 -16.07
C LYS A 181 -3.47 17.29 -14.74
N ILE A 182 -2.53 16.85 -13.91
CA ILE A 182 -2.79 16.18 -12.62
C ILE A 182 -2.68 17.16 -11.45
N TYR A 183 -1.70 18.06 -11.49
CA TYR A 183 -1.35 18.97 -10.40
C TYR A 183 -1.64 20.43 -10.77
N PRO A 184 -2.74 21.04 -10.28
CA PRO A 184 -3.05 22.44 -10.55
C PRO A 184 -1.99 23.41 -10.01
N TRP A 185 -1.34 23.07 -8.88
CA TRP A 185 -0.25 23.86 -8.31
C TRP A 185 0.61 23.06 -7.34
N ILE A 186 1.86 23.52 -7.18
CA ILE A 186 2.76 23.19 -6.08
C ILE A 186 3.11 24.45 -5.29
N PHE A 187 3.42 24.31 -4.01
CA PHE A 187 3.91 25.38 -3.15
C PHE A 187 5.41 25.17 -2.92
N TRP A 188 6.22 25.97 -3.60
CA TRP A 188 7.67 25.81 -3.67
C TRP A 188 8.36 27.17 -3.48
N ASN A 189 9.37 27.23 -2.62
CA ASN A 189 10.11 28.46 -2.28
C ASN A 189 9.17 29.64 -1.97
N ASN A 190 8.20 29.40 -1.08
CA ASN A 190 7.17 30.35 -0.64
C ASN A 190 6.29 30.93 -1.77
N LYS A 191 6.17 30.22 -2.91
CA LYS A 191 5.35 30.63 -4.05
C LYS A 191 4.52 29.48 -4.59
N ARG A 192 3.30 29.78 -5.07
CA ARG A 192 2.50 28.82 -5.83
C ARG A 192 2.97 28.79 -7.28
N ILE A 193 3.43 27.64 -7.74
CA ILE A 193 3.87 27.41 -9.11
C ILE A 193 2.84 26.51 -9.81
N LYS A 194 2.40 26.91 -11.00
CA LYS A 194 1.32 26.25 -11.76
C LYS A 194 1.81 25.70 -13.09
N GLY A 195 1.00 24.82 -13.68
CA GLY A 195 1.21 24.27 -15.01
C GLY A 195 2.50 23.45 -15.13
N VAL A 196 3.02 23.34 -16.34
CA VAL A 196 4.20 22.53 -16.70
C VAL A 196 5.41 22.86 -15.83
N LYS A 197 5.61 24.14 -15.49
CA LYS A 197 6.72 24.56 -14.61
C LYS A 197 6.61 23.94 -13.21
N GLY A 198 5.41 23.90 -12.63
CA GLY A 198 5.17 23.29 -11.33
C GLY A 198 5.36 21.78 -11.38
N ALA A 199 4.80 21.13 -12.40
CA ALA A 199 4.96 19.69 -12.61
C ALA A 199 6.44 19.29 -12.78
N LYS A 200 7.21 20.06 -13.56
CA LYS A 200 8.65 19.80 -13.76
C LYS A 200 9.42 19.83 -12.44
N ILE A 201 9.21 20.84 -11.59
CA ILE A 201 9.87 20.93 -10.29
C ILE A 201 9.51 19.74 -9.40
N LEU A 202 8.22 19.37 -9.36
CA LEU A 202 7.77 18.22 -8.57
C LEU A 202 8.46 16.93 -9.03
N ILE A 203 8.49 16.67 -10.34
CA ILE A 203 9.15 15.50 -10.91
C ILE A 203 10.63 15.50 -10.54
N GLU A 204 11.36 16.61 -10.76
CA GLU A 204 12.78 16.71 -10.42
C GLU A 204 13.05 16.41 -8.94
N GLN A 205 12.23 16.95 -8.03
CA GLN A 205 12.36 16.71 -6.59
C GLN A 205 12.03 15.26 -6.19
N GLN A 206 10.98 14.67 -6.76
CA GLN A 206 10.63 13.26 -6.54
C GLN A 206 11.75 12.33 -6.98
N GLN A 207 12.30 12.57 -8.18
CA GLN A 207 13.39 11.78 -8.75
C GLN A 207 14.67 11.88 -7.91
N LYS A 208 15.04 13.10 -7.50
CA LYS A 208 16.18 13.34 -6.62
C LYS A 208 15.98 12.66 -5.25
N GLY A 209 14.80 12.79 -4.66
CA GLY A 209 14.48 12.19 -3.37
C GLY A 209 14.53 10.67 -3.40
N LEU A 210 14.01 10.05 -4.48
CA LEU A 210 14.11 8.61 -4.72
C LEU A 210 15.57 8.14 -4.73
N GLU A 211 16.42 8.76 -5.55
CA GLU A 211 17.85 8.40 -5.64
C GLU A 211 18.57 8.55 -4.30
N MET A 212 18.27 9.62 -3.56
CA MET A 212 18.85 9.86 -2.23
C MET A 212 18.43 8.80 -1.20
N LEU A 213 17.16 8.37 -1.20
CA LEU A 213 16.70 7.29 -0.31
C LEU A 213 17.38 5.95 -0.62
N ILE A 214 17.50 5.61 -1.91
CA ILE A 214 18.17 4.39 -2.35
C ILE A 214 19.66 4.43 -1.95
N ALA A 215 20.33 5.57 -2.10
CA ALA A 215 21.71 5.74 -1.65
C ALA A 215 21.89 5.56 -0.13
N LYS A 216 20.83 5.77 0.67
CA LYS A 216 20.81 5.54 2.12
C LYS A 216 20.35 4.14 2.51
N GLY A 217 20.03 3.27 1.56
CA GLY A 217 19.55 1.90 1.83
C GLY A 217 18.13 1.84 2.41
N ILE A 218 17.32 2.88 2.18
CA ILE A 218 15.90 2.92 2.55
C ILE A 218 15.08 2.32 1.40
N LEU A 219 14.18 1.40 1.71
CA LEU A 219 13.33 0.76 0.71
C LEU A 219 12.22 1.71 0.26
N VAL A 220 12.07 1.86 -1.05
CA VAL A 220 11.08 2.78 -1.62
C VAL A 220 9.96 2.04 -2.32
N LYS A 221 8.73 2.30 -1.88
CA LYS A 221 7.49 1.96 -2.58
C LYS A 221 7.02 3.17 -3.37
N VAL A 222 6.69 2.99 -4.63
CA VAL A 222 6.07 4.03 -5.46
C VAL A 222 4.56 3.79 -5.53
N ASN A 223 3.76 4.80 -5.20
CA ASN A 223 2.33 4.82 -5.48
C ASN A 223 2.08 5.60 -6.77
N SER A 224 1.18 5.09 -7.61
CA SER A 224 0.70 5.79 -8.80
C SER A 224 -0.80 5.65 -8.93
N VAL A 225 -1.51 6.74 -9.15
CA VAL A 225 -2.95 6.75 -9.44
C VAL A 225 -3.14 6.68 -10.96
N MET A 226 -3.83 5.63 -11.42
CA MET A 226 -4.21 5.45 -12.82
C MET A 226 -5.42 6.32 -13.15
N ILE A 227 -5.22 7.29 -14.02
CA ILE A 227 -6.20 8.26 -14.49
C ILE A 227 -6.43 8.02 -15.99
N PRO A 228 -7.55 7.39 -16.39
CA PRO A 228 -7.86 7.11 -17.78
C PRO A 228 -7.81 8.35 -18.68
N GLY A 229 -7.13 8.24 -19.81
CA GLY A 229 -6.94 9.34 -20.78
C GLY A 229 -5.97 10.44 -20.34
N VAL A 230 -5.35 10.32 -19.16
CA VAL A 230 -4.36 11.31 -18.66
C VAL A 230 -2.98 10.69 -18.53
N ASN A 231 -2.83 9.61 -17.76
CA ASN A 231 -1.54 8.94 -17.52
C ASN A 231 -1.60 7.41 -17.66
N ASP A 232 -2.75 6.82 -17.99
CA ASP A 232 -2.95 5.38 -18.17
C ASP A 232 -1.90 4.72 -19.07
N GLN A 233 -1.60 5.30 -20.23
CA GLN A 233 -0.55 4.80 -21.13
C GLN A 233 0.88 5.15 -20.64
N HIS A 234 1.00 6.22 -19.86
CA HIS A 234 2.27 6.77 -19.37
C HIS A 234 2.84 5.99 -18.18
N LEU A 235 1.98 5.33 -17.38
CA LEU A 235 2.40 4.65 -16.16
C LEU A 235 3.36 3.48 -16.39
N ALA A 236 3.36 2.86 -17.58
CA ALA A 236 4.37 1.88 -17.96
C ALA A 236 5.78 2.50 -18.04
N GLU A 237 5.90 3.73 -18.55
CA GLU A 237 7.16 4.47 -18.56
C GLU A 237 7.56 4.88 -17.14
N VAL A 238 6.61 5.37 -16.33
CA VAL A 238 6.87 5.68 -14.91
C VAL A 238 7.45 4.46 -14.20
N SER A 239 6.84 3.28 -14.37
CA SER A 239 7.30 2.03 -13.76
C SER A 239 8.75 1.70 -14.14
N LYS A 240 9.09 1.81 -15.43
CA LYS A 240 10.46 1.59 -15.93
C LYS A 240 11.46 2.57 -15.31
N VAL A 241 11.12 3.86 -15.26
CA VAL A 241 11.98 4.90 -14.71
C VAL A 241 12.23 4.67 -13.22
N VAL A 242 11.18 4.48 -12.42
CA VAL A 242 11.37 4.30 -10.97
C VAL A 242 12.10 2.99 -10.64
N LYS A 243 11.86 1.92 -11.42
CA LYS A 243 12.60 0.67 -11.29
C LYS A 243 14.09 0.85 -11.59
N SER A 244 14.43 1.54 -12.68
CA SER A 244 15.83 1.79 -13.06
C SER A 244 16.61 2.57 -12.00
N LYS A 245 15.90 3.31 -11.15
CA LYS A 245 16.45 4.09 -10.03
C LYS A 245 16.48 3.33 -8.70
N GLY A 246 16.02 2.08 -8.68
CA GLY A 246 16.09 1.21 -7.50
C GLY A 246 14.83 1.19 -6.63
N ALA A 247 13.69 1.72 -7.09
CA ALA A 247 12.43 1.53 -6.36
C ALA A 247 12.14 0.03 -6.20
N PHE A 248 11.73 -0.35 -4.99
CA PHE A 248 11.57 -1.75 -4.60
C PHE A 248 10.22 -2.30 -5.08
N LEU A 249 9.16 -1.51 -4.95
CA LEU A 249 7.80 -1.93 -5.25
C LEU A 249 7.02 -0.78 -5.89
N HIS A 250 6.12 -1.11 -6.82
CA HIS A 250 5.21 -0.17 -7.46
C HIS A 250 3.76 -0.59 -7.20
N ASN A 251 2.97 0.32 -6.66
CA ASN A 251 1.56 0.15 -6.35
C ASN A 251 0.76 1.08 -7.25
N VAL A 252 0.20 0.52 -8.33
CA VAL A 252 -0.71 1.24 -9.23
C VAL A 252 -2.14 1.07 -8.73
N MET A 253 -2.75 2.18 -8.33
CA MET A 253 -4.08 2.25 -7.72
C MET A 253 -5.08 2.90 -8.70
N PRO A 254 -6.36 2.51 -8.66
CA PRO A 254 -7.38 3.14 -9.49
C PRO A 254 -7.67 4.57 -9.00
N LEU A 255 -7.99 5.46 -9.94
CA LEU A 255 -8.65 6.72 -9.61
C LEU A 255 -10.05 6.46 -9.03
N ILE A 256 -10.30 7.04 -7.85
CA ILE A 256 -11.61 7.12 -7.20
C ILE A 256 -12.13 8.55 -7.41
N ALA A 257 -13.17 8.70 -8.23
CA ALA A 257 -13.65 9.99 -8.75
C ALA A 257 -15.18 10.12 -8.71
N GLU A 258 -15.80 9.60 -7.66
CA GLU A 258 -17.20 9.83 -7.35
C GLU A 258 -17.42 11.30 -6.99
N ALA A 259 -18.47 11.91 -7.53
CA ALA A 259 -18.76 13.33 -7.35
C ALA A 259 -18.94 13.73 -5.86
N GLU A 260 -19.42 12.80 -5.04
CA GLU A 260 -19.64 12.95 -3.60
C GLU A 260 -18.35 13.29 -2.84
N HIS A 261 -17.19 12.89 -3.37
CA HIS A 261 -15.89 13.21 -2.78
C HIS A 261 -15.45 14.67 -3.04
N GLY A 262 -16.16 15.40 -3.91
CA GLY A 262 -15.92 16.82 -4.18
C GLY A 262 -14.53 17.13 -4.73
N THR A 263 -13.84 16.15 -5.34
CA THR A 263 -12.56 16.35 -6.02
C THR A 263 -12.79 17.01 -7.37
N PHE A 264 -11.77 17.66 -7.95
CA PHE A 264 -11.91 18.29 -9.28
C PHE A 264 -12.30 17.24 -10.33
N TYR A 265 -11.63 16.09 -10.34
CA TYR A 265 -11.97 15.00 -11.26
C TYR A 265 -13.37 14.44 -11.02
N GLY A 266 -13.80 14.29 -9.76
CA GLY A 266 -15.15 13.81 -9.47
C GLY A 266 -16.25 14.77 -9.91
N VAL A 267 -16.07 16.07 -9.68
CA VAL A 267 -17.05 17.10 -10.07
C VAL A 267 -17.11 17.27 -11.60
N MET A 268 -15.99 17.08 -12.30
CA MET A 268 -15.92 17.20 -13.76
C MET A 268 -16.32 15.90 -14.50
N GLY A 269 -16.69 14.84 -13.78
CA GLY A 269 -17.14 13.57 -14.37
C GLY A 269 -16.02 12.72 -14.99
N GLN A 270 -14.77 12.88 -14.53
CA GLN A 270 -13.68 12.00 -14.94
C GLN A 270 -13.95 10.58 -14.41
N ARG A 271 -13.99 9.59 -15.31
CA ARG A 271 -14.17 8.19 -14.90
C ARG A 271 -12.90 7.62 -14.24
N GLY A 272 -13.09 6.68 -13.32
CA GLY A 272 -12.04 5.76 -12.89
C GLY A 272 -11.78 4.64 -13.92
N PRO A 273 -10.65 3.92 -13.81
CA PRO A 273 -10.36 2.76 -14.65
C PRO A 273 -11.27 1.57 -14.30
N THR A 274 -11.53 0.70 -15.26
CA THR A 274 -12.18 -0.59 -14.99
C THR A 274 -11.20 -1.55 -14.30
N PRO A 275 -11.68 -2.62 -13.63
CA PRO A 275 -10.79 -3.63 -13.05
C PRO A 275 -9.86 -4.28 -14.08
N ASP A 276 -10.35 -4.49 -15.30
CA ASP A 276 -9.58 -5.12 -16.37
C ASP A 276 -8.51 -4.14 -16.92
N GLU A 277 -8.85 -2.86 -17.11
CA GLU A 277 -7.87 -1.82 -17.50
C GLU A 277 -6.73 -1.68 -16.47
N LEU A 278 -7.09 -1.73 -15.17
CA LEU A 278 -6.11 -1.68 -14.10
C LEU A 278 -5.22 -2.92 -14.10
N GLN A 279 -5.81 -4.11 -14.28
CA GLN A 279 -5.08 -5.36 -14.35
C GLN A 279 -4.11 -5.39 -15.54
N ASP A 280 -4.56 -4.97 -16.72
CA ASP A 280 -3.74 -4.91 -17.94
C ASP A 280 -2.54 -3.99 -17.75
N LEU A 281 -2.74 -2.82 -17.14
CA LEU A 281 -1.65 -1.89 -16.83
C LEU A 281 -0.68 -2.49 -15.79
N GLN A 282 -1.19 -3.12 -14.75
CA GLN A 282 -0.35 -3.76 -13.74
C GLN A 282 0.46 -4.91 -14.35
N ASP A 283 -0.13 -5.73 -15.23
CA ASP A 283 0.55 -6.80 -15.95
C ASP A 283 1.63 -6.22 -16.89
N ALA A 284 1.34 -5.15 -17.63
CA ALA A 284 2.31 -4.44 -18.46
C ALA A 284 3.48 -3.83 -17.67
N CYS A 285 3.25 -3.40 -16.42
CA CYS A 285 4.28 -2.87 -15.53
C CYS A 285 5.11 -3.98 -14.85
N SER A 286 4.54 -5.18 -14.70
CA SER A 286 5.07 -6.25 -13.85
C SER A 286 6.32 -6.96 -14.39
N GLY A 287 6.63 -6.81 -15.69
CA GLY A 287 7.81 -7.45 -16.29
C GLY A 287 9.13 -7.08 -15.59
N ASP A 288 9.34 -5.78 -15.33
CA ASP A 288 10.59 -5.28 -14.74
C ASP A 288 10.45 -4.90 -13.25
N MET A 289 9.21 -4.74 -12.74
CA MET A 289 8.92 -4.13 -11.44
C MET A 289 7.98 -4.97 -10.57
N ASN A 290 8.24 -4.99 -9.26
CA ASN A 290 7.42 -5.74 -8.31
C ASN A 290 6.12 -4.96 -8.07
N MET A 291 4.99 -5.54 -8.47
CA MET A 291 3.69 -4.87 -8.38
C MET A 291 2.92 -5.26 -7.11
N MET A 292 2.52 -4.30 -6.29
CA MET A 292 1.62 -4.56 -5.16
C MET A 292 0.17 -4.69 -5.64
N ARG A 293 -0.50 -5.78 -5.25
CA ARG A 293 -1.91 -6.06 -5.63
C ARG A 293 -2.86 -6.16 -4.44
N HIS A 294 -2.32 -6.32 -3.22
CA HIS A 294 -3.09 -6.44 -1.98
C HIS A 294 -3.39 -5.09 -1.30
N CYS A 295 -3.11 -3.97 -1.97
CA CYS A 295 -3.38 -2.66 -1.41
C CYS A 295 -4.90 -2.45 -1.21
N ARG A 296 -5.28 -1.95 -0.04
CA ARG A 296 -6.67 -1.62 0.33
C ARG A 296 -6.94 -0.12 0.50
N GLN A 297 -5.97 0.75 0.13
CA GLN A 297 -6.04 2.21 0.29
C GLN A 297 -6.50 2.63 1.72
N CYS A 298 -5.71 2.25 2.73
CA CYS A 298 -6.10 2.42 4.14
C CYS A 298 -6.20 3.88 4.58
N ARG A 299 -7.05 4.13 5.58
CA ARG A 299 -7.21 5.44 6.23
C ARG A 299 -5.90 5.98 6.82
N ALA A 300 -5.80 7.31 6.97
CA ALA A 300 -4.64 7.94 7.60
C ALA A 300 -4.56 7.73 9.12
N ASP A 301 -5.58 7.11 9.71
CA ASP A 301 -5.68 6.71 11.11
C ASP A 301 -6.03 5.22 11.30
N ALA A 302 -5.82 4.40 10.25
CA ALA A 302 -6.12 2.97 10.29
C ALA A 302 -5.32 2.25 11.38
N VAL A 303 -5.95 1.31 12.07
CA VAL A 303 -5.32 0.48 13.10
C VAL A 303 -5.72 -0.98 12.89
N GLY A 304 -4.76 -1.91 12.81
CA GLY A 304 -5.05 -3.35 12.74
C GLY A 304 -4.52 -4.04 11.48
N LEU A 305 -5.10 -5.20 11.18
CA LEU A 305 -4.73 -6.00 10.00
C LEU A 305 -5.29 -5.38 8.73
N LEU A 306 -4.71 -5.75 7.58
CA LEU A 306 -5.21 -5.31 6.28
C LEU A 306 -6.60 -5.92 6.02
N GLY A 307 -7.64 -5.09 6.04
CA GLY A 307 -9.04 -5.52 5.90
C GLY A 307 -9.83 -5.56 7.22
N GLU A 308 -9.15 -5.46 8.37
CA GLU A 308 -9.76 -5.37 9.70
C GLU A 308 -9.27 -4.09 10.40
N ASP A 309 -10.02 -3.00 10.20
CA ASP A 309 -9.76 -1.72 10.87
C ASP A 309 -10.40 -1.72 12.26
N ARG A 310 -9.58 -1.50 13.28
CA ARG A 310 -9.90 -1.43 14.71
C ARG A 310 -9.70 -0.01 15.27
N GLY A 311 -9.59 1.01 14.39
CA GLY A 311 -9.34 2.40 14.80
C GLY A 311 -10.33 2.94 15.85
N ASP A 312 -11.59 2.52 15.79
CA ASP A 312 -12.66 2.97 16.70
C ASP A 312 -12.48 2.48 18.15
N GLU A 313 -11.67 1.44 18.36
CA GLU A 313 -11.31 0.97 19.71
C GLU A 313 -10.32 1.92 20.42
N PHE A 314 -9.63 2.77 19.65
CA PHE A 314 -8.50 3.59 20.10
C PHE A 314 -8.71 5.08 19.81
N THR A 315 -9.88 5.61 20.13
CA THR A 315 -10.14 7.06 20.14
C THR A 315 -9.41 7.73 21.30
N LEU A 316 -9.11 9.04 21.19
CA LEU A 316 -8.37 9.76 22.24
C LEU A 316 -9.04 9.64 23.61
N ASP A 317 -10.36 9.83 23.66
CA ASP A 317 -11.14 9.69 24.89
C ASP A 317 -10.95 8.31 25.57
N LYS A 318 -10.88 7.23 24.78
CA LYS A 318 -10.70 5.87 25.32
C LYS A 318 -9.27 5.62 25.80
N ILE A 319 -8.29 6.30 25.20
CA ILE A 319 -6.88 6.12 25.53
C ILE A 319 -6.48 6.97 26.74
N GLU A 320 -7.21 8.05 27.04
CA GLU A 320 -6.89 8.90 28.18
C GLU A 320 -6.90 8.13 29.51
N ASP A 321 -7.88 7.23 29.66
CA ASP A 321 -8.09 6.43 30.86
C ASP A 321 -7.36 5.07 30.85
N MET A 322 -6.58 4.77 29.81
CA MET A 322 -5.86 3.50 29.72
C MET A 322 -4.59 3.51 30.56
N GLU A 323 -4.52 2.65 31.57
CA GLU A 323 -3.26 2.27 32.23
C GLU A 323 -2.54 1.20 31.39
N ILE A 324 -1.33 1.51 30.94
CA ILE A 324 -0.56 0.65 30.03
C ILE A 324 0.72 0.18 30.73
N ASP A 325 0.80 -1.11 31.02
CA ASP A 325 2.08 -1.76 31.32
C ASP A 325 2.78 -2.13 30.01
N TYR A 326 3.60 -1.20 29.52
CA TYR A 326 4.29 -1.38 28.26
C TYR A 326 5.34 -2.50 28.31
N GLN A 327 5.97 -2.74 29.46
CA GLN A 327 6.99 -3.79 29.58
C GLN A 327 6.34 -5.18 29.48
N ALA A 328 5.25 -5.42 30.19
CA ALA A 328 4.50 -6.66 30.08
C ALA A 328 3.94 -6.87 28.67
N ALA A 329 3.49 -5.79 28.02
CA ALA A 329 3.02 -5.85 26.64
C ALA A 329 4.14 -6.26 25.66
N MET A 330 5.36 -5.76 25.85
CA MET A 330 6.52 -6.09 25.01
C MET A 330 6.93 -7.56 25.12
N GLU A 331 6.88 -8.15 26.31
CA GLU A 331 7.13 -9.58 26.49
C GLU A 331 6.08 -10.43 25.75
N LYS A 332 4.80 -10.08 25.91
CA LYS A 332 3.69 -10.75 25.22
C LYS A 332 3.82 -10.65 23.71
N ARG A 333 4.19 -9.48 23.19
CA ARG A 333 4.44 -9.22 21.76
C ARG A 333 5.53 -10.13 21.22
N LYS A 334 6.67 -10.23 21.92
CA LYS A 334 7.78 -11.09 21.51
C LYS A 334 7.36 -12.55 21.35
N VAL A 335 6.60 -13.08 22.31
CA VAL A 335 6.09 -14.47 22.24
C VAL A 335 5.15 -14.67 21.05
N ILE A 336 4.23 -13.73 20.83
CA ILE A 336 3.26 -13.81 19.72
C ILE A 336 3.99 -13.71 18.37
N HIS A 337 4.97 -12.80 18.22
CA HIS A 337 5.74 -12.67 16.98
C HIS A 337 6.55 -13.92 16.68
N GLN A 338 7.15 -14.55 17.68
CA GLN A 338 7.86 -15.82 17.50
C GLN A 338 6.93 -16.94 17.03
N ALA A 339 5.72 -17.02 17.59
CA ALA A 339 4.72 -17.99 17.17
C ALA A 339 4.25 -17.74 15.72
N ILE A 340 3.99 -16.48 15.35
CA ILE A 340 3.63 -16.08 13.99
C ILE A 340 4.75 -16.43 13.00
N GLN A 341 6.01 -16.12 13.34
CA GLN A 341 7.14 -16.42 12.49
C GLN A 341 7.27 -17.93 12.24
N ALA A 342 7.15 -18.75 13.30
CA ALA A 342 7.18 -20.20 13.17
C ALA A 342 6.05 -20.75 12.30
N GLU A 343 4.84 -20.18 12.42
CA GLU A 343 3.70 -20.56 11.56
C GLU A 343 3.96 -20.18 10.09
N MET A 344 4.46 -18.97 9.84
CA MET A 344 4.80 -18.51 8.49
C MET A 344 5.89 -19.38 7.84
N ASP A 345 6.95 -19.70 8.58
CA ASP A 345 8.03 -20.54 8.08
C ASP A 345 7.55 -21.97 7.77
N SER A 346 6.69 -22.53 8.62
CA SER A 346 6.04 -23.82 8.36
C SER A 346 5.20 -23.80 7.08
N LYS A 347 4.36 -22.77 6.90
CA LYS A 347 3.53 -22.64 5.68
C LYS A 347 4.35 -22.44 4.42
N ARG A 348 5.49 -21.72 4.50
CA ARG A 348 6.42 -21.55 3.39
C ARG A 348 7.06 -22.88 2.99
N LEU A 349 7.49 -23.67 3.96
CA LEU A 349 8.03 -25.01 3.72
C LEU A 349 6.99 -25.92 3.05
N GLU A 350 5.77 -25.98 3.57
CA GLU A 350 4.67 -26.76 2.97
C GLU A 350 4.36 -26.33 1.53
N LYS A 351 4.37 -25.01 1.27
CA LYS A 351 4.13 -24.46 -0.07
C LYS A 351 5.27 -24.81 -1.03
N ALA A 352 6.53 -24.74 -0.57
CA ALA A 352 7.70 -25.12 -1.36
C ALA A 352 7.69 -26.62 -1.70
N GLU A 353 7.33 -27.48 -0.75
CA GLU A 353 7.17 -28.91 -0.97
C GLU A 353 6.07 -29.21 -2.00
N LYS A 354 4.88 -28.61 -1.85
CA LYS A 354 3.78 -28.73 -2.83
C LYS A 354 4.17 -28.23 -4.21
N ALA A 355 4.92 -27.12 -4.29
CA ALA A 355 5.42 -26.60 -5.57
C ALA A 355 6.42 -27.56 -6.23
N GLN A 356 7.28 -28.23 -5.45
CA GLN A 356 8.18 -29.26 -5.98
C GLN A 356 7.42 -30.50 -6.47
N GLN A 357 6.35 -30.91 -5.78
CA GLN A 357 5.49 -32.00 -6.22
C GLN A 357 4.79 -31.66 -7.55
N HIS A 358 4.20 -30.47 -7.66
CA HIS A 358 3.54 -30.02 -8.89
C HIS A 358 4.49 -29.83 -10.08
N LYS A 359 5.79 -29.57 -9.88
CA LYS A 359 6.78 -29.51 -10.98
C LYS A 359 6.92 -30.84 -11.74
N GLN A 360 6.55 -31.96 -11.11
CA GLN A 360 6.62 -33.29 -11.72
C GLN A 360 5.33 -33.67 -12.46
N GLU A 361 4.26 -32.89 -12.29
CA GLU A 361 3.00 -33.11 -12.99
C GLU A 361 3.07 -32.59 -14.44
N PRO A 362 2.37 -33.24 -15.39
CA PRO A 362 2.32 -32.76 -16.76
C PRO A 362 1.71 -31.36 -16.78
N LYS A 363 2.41 -30.41 -17.43
CA LYS A 363 1.91 -29.05 -17.61
C LYS A 363 0.54 -29.09 -18.30
N LEU A 364 -0.45 -28.52 -17.65
CA LEU A 364 -1.78 -28.35 -18.22
C LEU A 364 -1.68 -27.49 -19.49
N THR A 365 -2.45 -27.82 -20.53
CA THR A 365 -2.55 -26.99 -21.75
C THR A 365 -3.80 -26.13 -21.77
N THR A 366 -4.46 -26.01 -20.61
CA THR A 366 -5.71 -25.27 -20.45
C THR A 366 -5.45 -23.77 -20.39
N ARG A 367 -6.41 -22.98 -20.88
CA ARG A 367 -6.37 -21.52 -20.74
C ARG A 367 -6.36 -21.11 -19.26
N PRO A 368 -5.77 -19.94 -18.91
CA PRO A 368 -5.94 -19.36 -17.58
C PRO A 368 -7.41 -19.14 -17.22
N VAL A 369 -7.75 -19.32 -15.94
CA VAL A 369 -9.10 -19.10 -15.41
C VAL A 369 -9.04 -18.23 -14.15
N LEU A 370 -9.94 -17.25 -14.07
CA LEU A 370 -10.14 -16.44 -12.86
C LEU A 370 -11.07 -17.16 -11.89
N MET A 371 -10.66 -17.25 -10.63
CA MET A 371 -11.44 -17.81 -9.52
C MET A 371 -11.71 -16.74 -8.47
N ALA A 372 -12.97 -16.56 -8.11
CA ALA A 372 -13.39 -15.72 -7.00
C ALA A 372 -13.47 -16.57 -5.72
N VAL A 373 -12.72 -16.18 -4.70
CA VAL A 373 -12.58 -16.93 -3.44
C VAL A 373 -13.21 -16.13 -2.30
N ALA A 374 -14.17 -16.76 -1.60
CA ALA A 374 -14.75 -16.24 -0.36
C ALA A 374 -13.87 -16.64 0.83
N THR A 375 -13.23 -15.66 1.45
CA THR A 375 -12.31 -15.89 2.57
C THR A 375 -12.28 -14.68 3.49
N SER A 376 -12.08 -14.90 4.78
CA SER A 376 -11.71 -13.86 5.75
C SER A 376 -10.19 -13.75 5.96
N GLY A 377 -9.39 -14.54 5.23
CA GLY A 377 -7.92 -14.51 5.26
C GLY A 377 -7.27 -15.85 5.62
N GLN A 378 -6.05 -15.78 6.17
CA GLN A 378 -5.27 -16.92 6.67
C GLN A 378 -4.90 -18.01 5.64
N GLY A 379 -5.07 -17.73 4.35
CA GLY A 379 -4.80 -18.69 3.28
C GLY A 379 -5.80 -19.84 3.19
N VAL A 380 -7.01 -19.68 3.74
CA VAL A 380 -8.06 -20.72 3.76
C VAL A 380 -9.39 -20.20 3.20
N ILE A 381 -10.21 -21.10 2.66
CA ILE A 381 -11.58 -20.80 2.24
C ILE A 381 -12.51 -21.01 3.44
N ASN A 382 -12.70 -19.95 4.23
CA ASN A 382 -13.38 -20.01 5.52
C ASN A 382 -14.60 -19.08 5.65
N MET A 383 -15.02 -18.46 4.54
CA MET A 383 -16.18 -17.56 4.52
C MET A 383 -17.30 -18.14 3.67
N HIS A 384 -18.52 -18.13 4.21
CA HIS A 384 -19.70 -18.49 3.46
C HIS A 384 -19.99 -17.42 2.38
N PHE A 385 -20.28 -17.87 1.15
CA PHE A 385 -20.52 -16.99 -0.01
C PHE A 385 -21.55 -15.89 0.27
N GLY A 386 -22.67 -16.22 0.93
CA GLY A 386 -23.73 -15.26 1.23
C GLY A 386 -23.32 -14.13 2.20
N HIS A 387 -22.27 -14.34 3.00
CA HIS A 387 -21.76 -13.32 3.93
C HIS A 387 -20.60 -12.51 3.35
N ALA A 388 -20.06 -12.93 2.21
CA ALA A 388 -18.92 -12.29 1.58
C ALA A 388 -19.28 -10.89 1.10
N LYS A 389 -18.62 -9.89 1.68
CA LYS A 389 -18.67 -8.47 1.23
C LYS A 389 -17.62 -8.20 0.15
N GLU A 390 -16.73 -9.15 -0.07
CA GLU A 390 -15.68 -9.08 -1.08
C GLU A 390 -15.20 -10.49 -1.44
N PHE A 391 -14.62 -10.59 -2.63
CA PHE A 391 -13.96 -11.80 -3.11
C PHE A 391 -12.50 -11.50 -3.46
N LEU A 392 -11.62 -12.41 -3.09
CA LEU A 392 -10.25 -12.43 -3.60
C LEU A 392 -10.25 -13.11 -4.96
N ILE A 393 -9.68 -12.45 -5.97
CA ILE A 393 -9.61 -12.96 -7.33
C ILE A 393 -8.22 -13.55 -7.56
N TYR A 394 -8.18 -14.82 -7.91
CA TYR A 394 -6.96 -15.54 -8.29
C TYR A 394 -7.03 -15.94 -9.75
N GLU A 395 -5.89 -15.97 -10.42
CA GLU A 395 -5.74 -16.59 -11.74
C GLU A 395 -5.04 -17.94 -11.56
N ALA A 396 -5.69 -19.01 -12.02
CA ALA A 396 -5.08 -20.32 -12.15
C ALA A 396 -4.68 -20.54 -13.61
N SER A 397 -3.40 -20.83 -13.83
CA SER A 397 -2.80 -21.07 -15.15
C SER A 397 -1.92 -22.33 -15.13
N PRO A 398 -1.50 -22.84 -16.29
CA PRO A 398 -0.50 -23.91 -16.36
C PRO A 398 0.82 -23.64 -15.62
N ASP A 399 1.16 -22.37 -15.40
CA ASP A 399 2.40 -21.96 -14.74
C ASP A 399 2.21 -21.70 -13.24
N GLY A 400 0.97 -21.85 -12.73
CA GLY A 400 0.64 -21.76 -11.31
C GLY A 400 -0.57 -20.87 -11.01
N VAL A 401 -0.76 -20.58 -9.72
CA VAL A 401 -1.83 -19.72 -9.21
C VAL A 401 -1.24 -18.40 -8.74
N ARG A 402 -1.82 -17.27 -9.16
CA ARG A 402 -1.42 -15.92 -8.71
C ARG A 402 -2.61 -15.11 -8.21
N PHE A 403 -2.39 -14.28 -7.19
CA PHE A 403 -3.39 -13.31 -6.74
C PHE A 403 -3.47 -12.13 -7.72
N ILE A 404 -4.69 -11.74 -8.10
CA ILE A 404 -4.93 -10.69 -9.11
C ILE A 404 -5.41 -9.41 -8.44
N SER A 405 -6.49 -9.48 -7.68
CA SER A 405 -7.13 -8.33 -7.05
C SER A 405 -8.18 -8.78 -6.03
N HIS A 406 -8.78 -7.83 -5.33
CA HIS A 406 -10.02 -8.05 -4.59
C HIS A 406 -11.16 -7.30 -5.29
N ARG A 407 -12.37 -7.85 -5.23
CA ARG A 407 -13.58 -7.21 -5.77
C ARG A 407 -14.62 -7.13 -4.68
N LYS A 408 -15.10 -5.92 -4.39
CA LYS A 408 -16.24 -5.72 -3.48
C LYS A 408 -17.49 -6.33 -4.11
N ALA A 409 -18.34 -6.90 -3.26
CA ALA A 409 -19.62 -7.46 -3.65
C ALA A 409 -20.69 -6.97 -2.68
N ASP A 410 -21.82 -6.54 -3.24
CA ASP A 410 -23.00 -6.26 -2.43
C ASP A 410 -23.54 -7.57 -1.85
N GLN A 411 -24.06 -7.50 -0.62
CA GLN A 411 -24.66 -8.67 -0.01
C GLN A 411 -25.94 -9.04 -0.74
N TYR A 412 -25.84 -10.08 -1.56
CA TYR A 412 -26.97 -10.61 -2.33
C TYR A 412 -27.97 -11.39 -1.46
N CYS A 413 -27.52 -11.92 -0.32
CA CYS A 413 -28.32 -12.74 0.58
C CYS A 413 -28.42 -12.09 1.97
N GLY A 414 -29.47 -11.29 2.19
CA GLY A 414 -29.99 -11.09 3.54
C GLY A 414 -30.87 -12.31 3.84
N GLY A 415 -30.44 -13.20 4.74
CA GLY A 415 -31.36 -14.22 5.24
C GLY A 415 -32.63 -13.58 5.83
N ASP A 416 -33.68 -14.37 6.04
CA ASP A 416 -34.91 -13.87 6.67
C ASP A 416 -34.56 -13.18 8.00
N THR A 417 -34.77 -11.87 8.05
CA THR A 417 -34.83 -11.13 9.31
C THR A 417 -36.10 -11.55 10.02
N THR A 418 -36.07 -12.71 10.68
CA THR A 418 -37.10 -13.14 11.63
C THR A 418 -36.63 -12.93 13.05
#